data_AF-A0A0P9FA43-F1
#
_entry.id   AF-A0A0P9FA43-F1
#
_cell.length_a   1.000
_cell.length_b   1.000
_cell.length_c   1.000
_cell.angle_alpha   90.00
_cell.angle_beta   90.00
_cell.angle_gamma   90.00
#
_symmetry.space_group_name_H-M   'P 1'
#
loop_
_entity.id
_entity.type
_entity.pdbx_description
1 polymer ?
#
loop_
_entity_poly.entity_id
_entity_poly.type
_entity_poly.pdbx_seq_one_letter_code
_entity_poly.pdbx_strand_id
1 'polypeptide(L)'
;PFMWAAKPHYYGGNTFYNYPYMFGLLFGLGLYARYRRDPEAFKAGYDDLLAATGLADAATLAQRMEIDIRAIEFWRASFDMIRADIDRFVALV
;
A
#
# COMPACT_ATOMS: atom_id res chain seq x y z
N PRO A 1 28.62 -1.40 -6.51
CA PRO A 1 28.41 0.06 -6.29
C PRO A 1 27.66 0.82 -7.40
N PHE A 2 27.68 0.37 -8.67
CA PHE A 2 27.09 1.13 -9.80
C PHE A 2 25.65 0.77 -10.18
N MET A 3 24.92 0.00 -9.36
CA MET A 3 23.55 -0.42 -9.69
C MET A 3 22.58 0.75 -9.87
N TRP A 4 22.88 1.92 -9.31
CA TRP A 4 22.11 3.16 -9.53
C TRP A 4 22.22 3.65 -10.98
N ALA A 5 23.40 3.53 -11.61
CA ALA A 5 23.65 3.96 -12.99
C ALA A 5 22.83 3.14 -14.02
N ALA A 6 22.50 1.90 -13.68
CA ALA A 6 21.74 1.01 -14.55
C ALA A 6 20.21 1.13 -14.39
N LYS A 7 19.70 2.10 -13.62
CA LYS A 7 18.25 2.29 -13.44
C LYS A 7 17.75 3.42 -14.35
N PRO A 8 17.16 3.11 -15.52
CA PRO A 8 16.68 4.15 -16.44
C PRO A 8 15.65 5.08 -15.79
N HIS A 9 14.84 4.56 -14.85
CA HIS A 9 13.84 5.34 -14.11
C HIS A 9 14.41 6.50 -13.27
N TYR A 10 15.72 6.55 -13.01
CA TYR A 10 16.36 7.68 -12.31
C TYR A 10 16.69 8.87 -13.20
N TYR A 11 16.73 8.66 -14.51
CA TYR A 11 17.23 9.67 -15.46
C TYR A 11 16.20 10.07 -16.52
N GLY A 12 15.01 9.46 -16.51
CA GLY A 12 13.88 9.90 -17.35
C GLY A 12 13.17 11.13 -16.78
N GLY A 13 12.26 11.72 -17.57
CA GLY A 13 11.46 12.89 -17.15
C GLY A 13 10.37 12.61 -16.10
N ASN A 14 10.17 11.33 -15.72
CA ASN A 14 9.16 10.93 -14.75
C ASN A 14 9.76 10.85 -13.34
N THR A 15 9.97 12.01 -12.72
CA THR A 15 10.49 12.10 -11.34
C THR A 15 9.64 11.24 -10.38
N PHE A 16 10.30 10.56 -9.43
CA PHE A 16 9.68 9.68 -8.43
C PHE A 16 8.97 8.42 -8.98
N TYR A 17 9.28 7.97 -10.19
CA TYR A 17 8.66 6.79 -10.82
C TYR A 17 8.57 5.53 -9.93
N ASN A 18 9.57 5.29 -9.08
CA ASN A 18 9.59 4.10 -8.23
C ASN A 18 8.64 4.20 -7.02
N TYR A 19 8.27 5.41 -6.60
CA TYR A 19 7.47 5.63 -5.40
C TYR A 19 6.06 4.98 -5.51
N PRO A 20 5.31 5.14 -6.61
CA PRO A 20 4.01 4.48 -6.78
C PRO A 20 4.04 2.95 -6.63
N TYR A 21 5.14 2.27 -6.97
CA TYR A 21 5.25 0.83 -6.78
C TYR A 21 5.27 0.45 -5.30
N MET A 22 6.12 1.11 -4.52
CA MET A 22 6.22 0.88 -3.07
C MET A 22 4.92 1.31 -2.39
N PHE A 23 4.42 2.49 -2.72
CA PHE A 23 3.17 3.01 -2.17
C PHE A 23 1.99 2.08 -2.47
N GLY A 24 1.81 1.69 -3.74
CA GLY A 24 0.70 0.83 -4.15
C GLY A 24 0.72 -0.53 -3.49
N LEU A 25 1.90 -1.17 -3.38
CA LEU A 25 2.05 -2.44 -2.68
C LEU A 25 1.66 -2.31 -1.20
N LEU A 26 2.26 -1.37 -0.48
CA LEU A 26 2.02 -1.20 0.95
C LEU A 26 0.60 -0.71 1.24
N PHE A 27 0.05 0.16 0.40
CA PHE A 27 -1.33 0.63 0.52
C PHE A 27 -2.31 -0.53 0.33
N GLY A 28 -2.12 -1.35 -0.71
CA GLY A 28 -2.94 -2.55 -0.94
C GLY A 28 -2.87 -3.56 0.20
N LEU A 29 -1.67 -3.82 0.76
CA LEU A 29 -1.51 -4.68 1.93
C LEU A 29 -2.18 -4.10 3.18
N GLY A 30 -2.14 -2.78 3.37
CA GLY A 30 -2.80 -2.10 4.49
C GLY A 30 -4.32 -2.16 4.39
N LEU A 31 -4.87 -1.99 3.18
CA LEU A 31 -6.28 -2.22 2.88
C LEU A 31 -6.66 -3.69 3.16
N TYR A 32 -5.83 -4.65 2.73
CA TYR A 32 -6.08 -6.06 3.00
C TYR A 32 -6.03 -6.40 4.49
N ALA A 33 -5.12 -5.78 5.25
CA ALA A 33 -5.09 -5.91 6.71
C ALA A 33 -6.40 -5.38 7.35
N ARG A 34 -6.96 -4.27 6.83
CA ARG A 34 -8.28 -3.76 7.26
C ARG A 34 -9.41 -4.73 6.92
N TYR A 35 -9.41 -5.29 5.71
CA TYR A 35 -10.34 -6.33 5.29
C TYR A 35 -10.32 -7.54 6.21
N ARG A 36 -9.12 -8.05 6.60
CA ARG A 36 -9.01 -9.20 7.51
C ARG A 36 -9.58 -8.95 8.91
N ARG A 37 -9.65 -7.69 9.35
CA ARG A 37 -10.19 -7.32 10.67
C ARG A 37 -11.71 -7.18 10.64
N ASP A 38 -12.26 -6.58 9.59
CA ASP A 38 -13.70 -6.37 9.42
C ASP A 38 -14.07 -6.39 7.93
N PRO A 39 -14.38 -7.57 7.37
CA PRO A 39 -14.66 -7.72 5.95
C PRO A 39 -15.90 -6.97 5.47
N GLU A 40 -16.96 -6.90 6.29
CA GLU A 40 -18.24 -6.33 5.88
C GLU A 40 -18.18 -4.81 5.84
N ALA A 41 -17.62 -4.17 6.88
CA ALA A 41 -17.39 -2.73 6.85
C ALA A 41 -16.40 -2.32 5.74
N PHE A 42 -15.38 -3.14 5.49
CA PHE A 42 -14.39 -2.86 4.45
C PHE A 42 -15.00 -2.82 3.05
N LYS A 43 -15.83 -3.80 2.67
CA LYS A 43 -16.42 -3.88 1.32
C LYS A 43 -17.20 -2.61 0.97
N ALA A 44 -18.02 -2.11 1.90
CA ALA A 44 -18.82 -0.91 1.69
C ALA A 44 -17.95 0.34 1.41
N GLY A 45 -16.83 0.50 2.13
CA GLY A 45 -15.90 1.61 1.88
C GLY A 45 -15.02 1.41 0.65
N TYR A 46 -14.70 0.16 0.31
CA TYR A 46 -13.76 -0.15 -0.78
C TYR A 46 -14.34 0.18 -2.15
N ASP A 47 -15.63 -0.08 -2.36
CA ASP A 47 -16.31 0.28 -3.61
C ASP A 47 -16.34 1.81 -3.82
N ASP A 48 -16.57 2.59 -2.77
CA ASP A 48 -16.50 4.07 -2.83
C ASP A 48 -15.09 4.55 -3.15
N LEU A 49 -14.08 3.97 -2.49
CA LEU A 49 -12.68 4.28 -2.77
C LEU A 49 -12.31 4.02 -4.24
N LEU A 50 -12.69 2.86 -4.78
CA LEU A 50 -12.43 2.51 -6.17
C LEU A 50 -13.14 3.47 -7.14
N ALA A 51 -14.42 3.74 -6.91
CA ALA A 51 -15.20 4.68 -7.73
C ALA A 51 -14.64 6.11 -7.72
N ALA A 52 -13.99 6.52 -6.63
CA ALA A 52 -13.41 7.85 -6.48
C ALA A 52 -11.94 7.96 -6.94
N THR A 53 -11.36 6.90 -7.51
CA THR A 53 -9.96 6.89 -7.97
C THR A 53 -9.70 8.02 -8.96
N GLY A 54 -8.66 8.82 -8.69
CA GLY A 54 -8.27 9.96 -9.54
C GLY A 54 -9.08 11.24 -9.33
N LEU A 55 -10.11 11.22 -8.46
CA LEU A 55 -10.91 12.40 -8.14
C LEU A 55 -10.33 13.25 -7.00
N ALA A 56 -9.37 12.71 -6.23
CA ALA A 56 -8.65 13.41 -5.18
C ALA A 56 -7.28 12.75 -4.90
N ASP A 57 -6.49 13.34 -3.99
CA ASP A 57 -5.26 12.72 -3.51
C ASP A 57 -5.54 11.48 -2.65
N ALA A 58 -4.53 10.62 -2.51
CA ALA A 58 -4.67 9.34 -1.83
C ALA A 58 -5.07 9.46 -0.34
N ALA A 59 -4.64 10.51 0.36
CA ALA A 59 -4.98 10.68 1.77
C ALA A 59 -6.45 11.08 1.92
N THR A 60 -6.90 12.01 1.08
CA THR A 60 -8.31 12.41 1.00
C THR A 60 -9.22 11.22 0.67
N LEU A 61 -8.82 10.38 -0.30
CA LEU A 61 -9.61 9.20 -0.67
C LEU A 61 -9.62 8.13 0.42
N ALA A 62 -8.46 7.81 1.02
CA ALA A 62 -8.39 6.82 2.09
C ALA A 62 -9.19 7.22 3.34
N GLN A 63 -9.24 8.52 3.65
CA GLN A 63 -9.99 9.02 4.80
C GLN A 63 -11.50 8.77 4.70
N ARG A 64 -12.06 8.60 3.50
CA ARG A 64 -13.46 8.20 3.29
C ARG A 64 -13.76 6.80 3.81
N MET A 65 -12.74 5.94 3.89
CA MET A 65 -12.82 4.63 4.51
C MET A 65 -12.39 4.64 5.99
N GLU A 66 -12.29 5.81 6.61
CA GLU A 66 -11.75 6.00 7.97
C GLU A 66 -10.30 5.50 8.11
N ILE A 67 -9.52 5.55 7.02
CA ILE A 67 -8.12 5.15 6.98
C ILE A 67 -7.24 6.39 6.92
N ASP A 68 -6.38 6.56 7.92
CA ASP A 68 -5.31 7.57 7.91
C ASP A 68 -4.00 6.96 7.38
N ILE A 69 -3.68 7.23 6.11
CA ILE A 69 -2.42 6.79 5.50
C ILE A 69 -1.20 7.63 5.91
N ARG A 70 -1.37 8.67 6.72
CA ARG A 70 -0.26 9.42 7.32
C ARG A 70 0.12 8.86 8.68
N ALA A 71 -0.71 7.99 9.27
CA ALA A 71 -0.42 7.28 10.50
C ALA A 71 0.58 6.13 10.23
N ILE A 72 1.59 6.01 11.10
CA ILE A 72 2.62 4.97 10.97
C ILE A 72 2.04 3.57 11.18
N GLU A 73 0.95 3.47 11.95
CA GLU A 73 0.22 2.27 12.30
C GLU A 73 -0.37 1.59 11.06
N PHE A 74 -0.88 2.37 10.10
CA PHE A 74 -1.39 1.85 8.83
C PHE A 74 -0.29 1.08 8.08
N TRP A 75 0.89 1.70 7.95
CA TRP A 75 2.03 1.10 7.25
C TRP A 75 2.63 -0.09 8.01
N ARG A 76 2.65 -0.04 9.35
CA ARG A 76 3.06 -1.19 10.18
C ARG A 76 2.16 -2.40 9.91
N ALA A 77 0.85 -2.20 9.81
CA ALA A 77 -0.08 -3.28 9.48
C ALA A 77 0.20 -3.90 8.10
N SER A 78 0.60 -3.09 7.10
CA SER A 78 1.04 -3.60 5.80
C SER A 78 2.29 -4.48 5.92
N PHE A 79 3.28 -4.06 6.71
CA PHE A 79 4.50 -4.84 6.94
C PHE A 79 4.24 -6.12 7.73
N ASP A 80 3.27 -6.13 8.64
CA ASP A 80 2.93 -7.33 9.42
C ASP A 80 2.36 -8.44 8.53
N MET A 81 1.69 -8.11 7.42
CA MET A 81 1.29 -9.10 6.41
C MET A 81 2.51 -9.77 5.77
N ILE A 82 3.53 -8.99 5.40
CA ILE A 82 4.79 -9.50 4.83
C ILE A 82 5.54 -10.34 5.87
N ARG A 83 5.58 -9.88 7.12
CA ARG A 83 6.20 -10.60 8.25
C ARG A 83 5.56 -11.98 8.41
N ALA A 84 4.23 -12.06 8.39
CA ALA A 84 3.53 -13.33 8.50
C ALA A 84 3.85 -14.30 7.36
N ASP A 85 4.00 -13.80 6.12
CA ASP A 85 4.43 -14.61 4.98
C ASP A 85 5.87 -15.11 5.12
N ILE A 86 6.78 -14.25 5.63
CA ILE A 86 8.17 -14.63 5.93
C ILE A 86 8.20 -15.72 7.02
N ASP A 87 7.49 -15.52 8.13
CA ASP A 87 7.44 -16.47 9.24
C ASP A 87 6.90 -17.83 8.77
N ARG A 88 5.85 -17.80 7.94
CA ARG A 88 5.30 -19.01 7.30
C ARG A 88 6.34 -19.71 6.43
N PHE A 89 7.07 -18.96 5.60
CA PHE A 89 8.09 -19.52 4.73
C PHE A 89 9.22 -20.17 5.54
N VAL A 90 9.71 -19.48 6.58
CA VAL A 90 10.78 -19.98 7.46
C VAL A 90 10.37 -21.29 8.16
N ALA A 91 9.10 -21.44 8.56
CA ALA A 91 8.61 -22.67 9.20
C ALA A 91 8.50 -23.88 8.26
N LEU A 92 8.59 -23.68 6.94
CA LEU A 92 8.54 -24.75 5.94
C LEU A 92 9.93 -25.24 5.51
N VAL A 93 11.01 -24.56 5.95
CA VAL A 93 12.41 -24.87 5.63
C VAL A 93 13.04 -25.71 6.74
#